data_AF-A0A556UZC7-F1
#
_entry.id   AF-A0A556UZC7-F1
#
_cell.length_a   1.000
_cell.length_b   1.000
_cell.length_c   1.000
_cell.angle_alpha   90.00
_cell.angle_beta   90.00
_cell.angle_gamma   90.00
#
_symmetry.space_group_name_H-M   'P 1'
#
loop_
_entity.id
_entity.type
_entity.pdbx_description
1 polymer ?
#
loop_
_entity_poly.entity_id
_entity_poly.type
_entity_poly.pdbx_seq_one_letter_code
_entity_poly.pdbx_strand_id
1 'polypeptide(L)'
;MTEDINGAAVKEPMGLVEDFEDVSPQTQKEQSVRNVDREKCTVPCEMTAKLMQDEKNSWCSNLQHSMTTYTRSTRKLIRDLIDEQQKTLEFLSNQVLELTNKVHSLSLDVQRSNSEMFSMKPMHAHGEHWLGLRKIHSIVSQKNTRFKLHISFVSQDDSMAFASYDNFWLEDESKFFAIHLGRYAGSAGDAFRGYEQEQNQDTAPFSTLDVDNDGCIPFCTFDGKAVESCSEQHNNTGWWFNQCGRANLNGSPLEQDRSTQPQIHWDTWTKNGVPVSIKSVTMKIRRIEGSNLK
;
A
#
# COMPACT_ATOMS: atom_id res chain seq x y z
N MET A 1 -50.34 4.84 30.77
CA MET A 1 -50.03 5.43 29.45
C MET A 1 -48.57 5.11 29.17
N THR A 2 -48.18 3.89 28.78
CA THR A 2 -48.90 2.78 28.06
C THR A 2 -49.46 3.25 26.71
N GLU A 3 -49.47 2.47 25.63
CA GLU A 3 -49.23 1.00 25.48
C GLU A 3 -47.74 0.64 25.18
N ASP A 4 -47.18 -0.58 25.22
CA ASP A 4 -47.67 -1.98 25.07
C ASP A 4 -48.03 -2.35 23.59
N ILE A 5 -47.94 -3.56 23.02
CA ILE A 5 -47.67 -4.99 23.37
C ILE A 5 -46.82 -5.57 22.18
N ASN A 6 -45.94 -6.59 22.15
CA ASN A 6 -45.59 -7.79 22.96
C ASN A 6 -44.02 -7.93 23.05
N GLY A 7 -43.27 -9.05 23.18
CA GLY A 7 -43.48 -10.52 23.21
C GLY A 7 -43.13 -11.24 21.89
N ALA A 8 -42.46 -12.41 21.83
CA ALA A 8 -41.81 -13.23 22.87
C ALA A 8 -40.66 -14.12 22.28
N ALA A 9 -39.84 -14.75 23.13
CA ALA A 9 -38.67 -15.55 22.74
C ALA A 9 -38.96 -17.06 22.58
N VAL A 10 -38.14 -17.75 21.77
CA VAL A 10 -38.21 -19.21 21.50
C VAL A 10 -37.00 -19.92 22.12
N LYS A 11 -37.19 -21.16 22.61
CA LYS A 11 -36.13 -22.05 23.14
C LYS A 11 -35.93 -23.26 22.23
N GLU A 12 -34.70 -23.76 22.18
CA GLU A 12 -34.34 -25.06 21.60
C GLU A 12 -34.57 -26.24 22.57
N PRO A 13 -34.56 -27.51 22.09
CA PRO A 13 -35.70 -28.39 22.36
C PRO A 13 -35.48 -29.54 23.35
N MET A 14 -36.58 -30.24 23.63
CA MET A 14 -36.66 -31.47 24.42
C MET A 14 -36.03 -32.68 23.71
N GLY A 15 -35.59 -33.67 24.49
CA GLY A 15 -35.06 -34.93 23.97
C GLY A 15 -36.14 -35.86 23.40
N LEU A 16 -35.71 -36.78 22.53
CA LEU A 16 -36.55 -37.82 21.95
C LEU A 16 -36.65 -39.03 22.89
N VAL A 17 -37.87 -39.53 23.05
CA VAL A 17 -38.19 -40.87 23.56
C VAL A 17 -38.61 -41.68 22.33
N GLU A 18 -38.11 -42.91 22.20
CA GLU A 18 -38.61 -43.87 21.22
C GLU A 18 -39.51 -44.88 21.95
N ASP A 19 -40.74 -45.06 21.44
CA ASP A 19 -41.80 -45.80 22.11
C ASP A 19 -41.67 -47.33 21.92
N PHE A 20 -42.21 -48.07 22.90
CA PHE A 20 -42.47 -49.50 22.77
C PHE A 20 -43.77 -49.73 22.00
N GLU A 21 -43.73 -50.43 20.87
CA GLU A 21 -44.92 -51.09 20.32
C GLU A 21 -45.03 -52.54 20.83
N ASP A 22 -46.25 -52.92 21.21
CA ASP A 22 -46.59 -54.24 21.78
C ASP A 22 -46.98 -55.23 20.67
N VAL A 23 -46.42 -56.44 20.70
CA VAL A 23 -46.76 -57.54 19.78
C VAL A 23 -47.14 -58.77 20.60
N SER A 24 -48.41 -58.82 21.01
CA SER A 24 -48.98 -59.96 21.73
C SER A 24 -49.06 -61.23 20.85
N PRO A 25 -48.87 -62.44 21.42
CA PRO A 25 -48.64 -63.66 20.65
C PRO A 25 -49.92 -64.27 20.07
N GLN A 26 -50.00 -64.38 18.73
CA GLN A 26 -51.05 -65.16 18.08
C GLN A 26 -50.80 -66.66 18.25
N THR A 27 -51.76 -67.36 18.83
CA THR A 27 -51.73 -68.83 18.97
C THR A 27 -52.41 -69.48 17.77
N GLN A 28 -51.68 -70.33 17.04
CA GLN A 28 -52.28 -71.38 16.23
C GLN A 28 -51.87 -72.75 16.76
N LYS A 29 -52.86 -73.64 16.88
CA LYS A 29 -52.66 -75.04 17.28
C LYS A 29 -52.52 -75.89 16.03
N GLU A 30 -51.59 -76.82 16.05
CA GLU A 30 -51.81 -78.11 15.40
C GLU A 30 -51.35 -79.25 16.30
N GLN A 31 -51.90 -80.44 16.09
CA GLN A 31 -51.80 -81.56 17.01
C GLN A 31 -51.21 -82.78 16.30
N SER A 32 -50.31 -83.50 16.97
CA SER A 32 -50.62 -84.85 17.49
C SER A 32 -49.37 -85.64 17.90
N VAL A 33 -49.61 -86.81 18.51
CA VAL A 33 -48.67 -87.91 18.77
C VAL A 33 -47.45 -87.59 19.65
N ARG A 34 -47.52 -88.04 20.91
CA ARG A 34 -46.30 -88.37 21.66
C ARG A 34 -45.60 -89.53 20.97
N ASN A 35 -44.28 -89.48 20.87
CA ASN A 35 -43.48 -90.67 21.13
C ASN A 35 -42.43 -90.34 22.19
N VAL A 36 -42.16 -91.31 23.06
CA VAL A 36 -41.22 -91.17 24.15
C VAL A 36 -39.91 -91.80 23.72
N ASP A 37 -38.91 -90.97 23.45
CA ASP A 37 -37.54 -91.37 23.70
C ASP A 37 -36.91 -90.43 24.72
N ARG A 38 -36.37 -91.03 25.78
CA ARG A 38 -35.98 -90.32 27.00
C ARG A 38 -34.46 -90.21 27.02
N GLU A 39 -33.93 -89.34 26.17
CA GLU A 39 -32.51 -88.95 26.22
C GLU A 39 -32.17 -88.54 27.66
N LYS A 40 -31.37 -89.37 28.33
CA LYS A 40 -30.90 -89.07 29.67
C LYS A 40 -29.78 -88.05 29.52
N CYS A 41 -30.00 -86.83 30.02
CA CYS A 41 -28.95 -85.82 30.12
C CYS A 41 -27.70 -86.42 30.78
N THR A 42 -26.66 -86.65 29.98
CA THR A 42 -25.42 -87.34 30.40
C THR A 42 -24.51 -86.46 31.25
N VAL A 43 -24.80 -85.15 31.29
CA VAL A 43 -24.12 -84.14 32.10
C VAL A 43 -24.98 -83.75 33.31
N PRO A 44 -24.43 -83.72 34.54
CA PRO A 44 -25.12 -83.22 35.72
C PRO A 44 -25.54 -81.74 35.58
N CYS A 45 -26.69 -81.37 36.15
CA CYS A 45 -27.23 -80.00 36.06
C CYS A 45 -26.26 -78.92 36.60
N GLU A 46 -25.39 -79.27 37.54
CA GLU A 46 -24.36 -78.37 38.07
C GLU A 46 -23.24 -78.09 37.04
N MET A 47 -22.95 -79.05 36.16
CA MET A 47 -21.96 -78.91 35.09
C MET A 47 -22.50 -78.06 33.94
N THR A 48 -23.76 -78.25 33.54
CA THR A 48 -24.41 -77.38 32.56
C THR A 48 -24.59 -75.96 33.09
N ALA A 49 -24.90 -75.78 34.38
CA ALA A 49 -24.95 -74.45 35.00
C ALA A 49 -23.57 -73.74 34.98
N LYS A 50 -22.47 -74.46 35.21
CA LYS A 50 -21.11 -73.92 35.10
C LYS A 50 -20.77 -73.54 33.66
N LEU A 51 -21.00 -74.42 32.69
CA LEU A 51 -20.79 -74.13 31.26
C LEU A 51 -21.54 -72.88 30.80
N MET A 52 -22.84 -72.75 31.14
CA MET A 52 -23.64 -71.57 30.82
C MET A 52 -23.11 -70.29 31.48
N GLN A 53 -22.55 -70.38 32.70
CA GLN A 53 -21.95 -69.24 33.39
C GLN A 53 -20.57 -68.89 32.83
N ASP A 54 -19.77 -69.87 32.38
CA ASP A 54 -18.46 -69.65 31.75
C ASP A 54 -18.58 -69.10 30.32
N GLU A 55 -19.57 -69.56 29.56
CA GLU A 55 -19.97 -68.92 28.30
C GLU A 55 -20.40 -67.47 28.56
N LYS A 56 -21.31 -67.22 29.51
CA LYS A 56 -21.72 -65.86 29.90
C LYS A 56 -20.53 -64.98 30.32
N ASN A 57 -19.57 -65.52 31.07
CA ASN A 57 -18.33 -64.83 31.43
C ASN A 57 -17.52 -64.46 30.18
N SER A 58 -17.40 -65.37 29.21
CA SER A 58 -16.73 -65.15 27.92
C SER A 58 -17.44 -64.08 27.08
N TRP A 59 -18.77 -64.17 26.91
CA TRP A 59 -19.57 -63.15 26.21
C TRP A 59 -19.44 -61.76 26.86
N CYS A 60 -19.50 -61.67 28.19
CA CYS A 60 -19.27 -60.41 28.91
C CYS A 60 -17.85 -59.85 28.69
N SER A 61 -16.81 -60.71 28.75
CA SER A 61 -15.42 -60.32 28.50
C SER A 61 -15.20 -59.80 27.07
N ASN A 62 -15.74 -60.51 26.07
CA ASN A 62 -15.68 -60.12 24.66
C ASN A 62 -16.43 -58.80 24.39
N LEU A 63 -17.58 -58.60 25.04
CA LEU A 63 -18.35 -57.35 24.95
C LEU A 63 -17.59 -56.18 25.60
N GLN A 64 -17.02 -56.37 26.79
CA GLN A 64 -16.15 -55.36 27.44
C GLN A 64 -14.92 -55.03 26.59
N HIS A 65 -14.28 -56.04 25.97
CA HIS A 65 -13.14 -55.82 25.09
C HIS A 65 -13.52 -55.02 23.85
N SER A 66 -14.66 -55.33 23.24
CA SER A 66 -15.20 -54.61 22.08
C SER A 66 -15.58 -53.17 22.42
N MET A 67 -16.30 -52.95 23.53
CA MET A 67 -16.64 -51.61 24.04
C MET A 67 -15.39 -50.78 24.36
N THR A 68 -14.39 -51.39 25.00
CA THR A 68 -13.12 -50.72 25.35
C THR A 68 -12.33 -50.34 24.09
N THR A 69 -12.27 -51.25 23.11
CA THR A 69 -11.58 -51.04 21.84
C THR A 69 -12.27 -49.95 21.01
N TYR A 70 -13.60 -49.99 20.90
CA TYR A 70 -14.40 -48.94 20.25
C TYR A 70 -14.18 -47.57 20.93
N THR A 71 -14.30 -47.52 22.26
CA THR A 71 -14.09 -46.30 23.05
C THR A 71 -12.66 -45.75 22.91
N ARG A 72 -11.65 -46.62 22.81
CA ARG A 72 -10.26 -46.19 22.59
C ARG A 72 -10.06 -45.62 21.18
N SER A 73 -10.68 -46.24 20.18
CA SER A 73 -10.61 -45.78 18.78
C SER A 73 -11.35 -44.47 18.56
N THR A 74 -12.56 -44.29 19.10
CA THR A 74 -13.30 -43.01 19.01
C THR A 74 -12.56 -41.89 19.77
N ARG A 75 -12.05 -42.16 20.97
CA ARG A 75 -11.14 -41.23 21.69
C ARG A 75 -9.81 -40.99 20.98
N LYS A 76 -9.40 -41.79 20.00
CA LYS A 76 -8.26 -41.48 19.14
C LYS A 76 -8.71 -40.53 18.02
N LEU A 77 -9.72 -40.92 17.24
CA LEU A 77 -10.27 -40.12 16.14
C LEU A 77 -10.64 -38.69 16.57
N ILE A 78 -11.27 -38.53 17.74
CA ILE A 78 -11.61 -37.20 18.28
C ILE A 78 -10.37 -36.35 18.56
N ARG A 79 -9.29 -36.93 19.07
CA ARG A 79 -8.02 -36.21 19.31
C ARG A 79 -7.29 -35.92 18.00
N ASP A 80 -7.14 -36.92 17.14
CA ASP A 80 -6.53 -36.77 15.83
C ASP A 80 -7.21 -35.62 15.02
N LEU A 81 -8.54 -35.50 15.13
CA LEU A 81 -9.33 -34.46 14.47
C LEU A 81 -9.21 -33.09 15.15
N ILE A 82 -9.18 -33.02 16.49
CA ILE A 82 -8.91 -31.78 17.23
C ILE A 82 -7.51 -31.25 16.91
N ASP A 83 -6.48 -32.10 16.92
CA ASP A 83 -5.10 -31.71 16.61
C ASP A 83 -4.97 -31.15 15.18
N GLU A 84 -5.72 -31.69 14.21
CA GLU A 84 -5.72 -31.21 12.83
C GLU A 84 -6.46 -29.86 12.67
N GLN A 85 -7.58 -29.67 13.38
CA GLN A 85 -8.25 -28.37 13.46
C GLN A 85 -7.36 -27.32 14.14
N GLN A 86 -6.65 -27.69 15.21
CA GLN A 86 -5.77 -26.79 15.96
C GLN A 86 -4.59 -26.30 15.08
N LYS A 87 -3.91 -27.20 14.36
CA LYS A 87 -2.86 -26.81 13.37
C LYS A 87 -3.40 -25.86 12.30
N THR A 88 -4.61 -26.11 11.82
CA THR A 88 -5.26 -25.28 10.79
C THR A 88 -5.56 -23.89 11.33
N LEU A 89 -6.08 -23.80 12.56
CA LEU A 89 -6.35 -22.54 13.25
C LEU A 89 -5.06 -21.75 13.52
N GLU A 90 -3.99 -22.41 13.95
CA GLU A 90 -2.68 -21.78 14.17
C GLU A 90 -2.07 -21.26 12.86
N PHE A 91 -2.17 -22.02 11.76
CA PHE A 91 -1.71 -21.59 10.44
C PHE A 91 -2.48 -20.38 9.90
N LEU A 92 -3.80 -20.34 10.10
CA LEU A 92 -4.64 -19.18 9.75
C LEU A 92 -4.32 -17.97 10.64
N SER A 93 -4.17 -18.17 11.95
CA SER A 93 -3.80 -17.13 12.91
C SER A 93 -2.46 -16.46 12.56
N ASN A 94 -1.44 -17.26 12.21
CA ASN A 94 -0.14 -16.75 11.78
C ASN A 94 -0.22 -15.91 10.49
N GLN A 95 -1.01 -16.33 9.50
CA GLN A 95 -1.24 -15.54 8.29
C GLN A 95 -1.99 -14.24 8.57
N VAL A 96 -3.00 -14.25 9.45
CA VAL A 96 -3.73 -13.05 9.87
C VAL A 96 -2.81 -12.08 10.61
N LEU A 97 -1.91 -12.58 11.46
CA LEU A 97 -0.90 -11.77 12.13
C LEU A 97 0.10 -11.16 11.14
N GLU A 98 0.59 -11.92 10.17
CA GLU A 98 1.49 -11.42 9.12
C GLU A 98 0.83 -10.35 8.24
N LEU A 99 -0.43 -10.57 7.85
CA LEU A 99 -1.25 -9.59 7.12
C LEU A 99 -1.50 -8.32 7.96
N THR A 100 -1.80 -8.47 9.24
CA THR A 100 -2.00 -7.33 10.16
C THR A 100 -0.72 -6.51 10.31
N ASN A 101 0.44 -7.16 10.45
CA ASN A 101 1.75 -6.49 10.50
C ASN A 101 2.09 -5.77 9.19
N LYS A 102 1.78 -6.37 8.03
CA LYS A 102 1.94 -5.73 6.71
C LYS A 102 1.03 -4.52 6.54
N VAL A 103 -0.24 -4.62 6.93
CA VAL A 103 -1.20 -3.49 6.92
C VAL A 103 -0.75 -2.39 7.89
N HIS A 104 -0.22 -2.74 9.06
CA HIS A 104 0.31 -1.76 10.01
C HIS A 104 1.55 -1.05 9.47
N SER A 105 2.51 -1.76 8.88
CA SER A 105 3.66 -1.14 8.19
C SER A 105 3.21 -0.20 7.09
N LEU A 106 2.37 -0.67 6.16
CA LEU A 106 1.85 0.16 5.06
C LEU A 106 1.06 1.39 5.56
N SER A 107 0.34 1.26 6.68
CA SER A 107 -0.34 2.39 7.33
C SER A 107 0.65 3.39 7.91
N LEU A 108 1.72 2.92 8.57
CA LEU A 108 2.82 3.77 9.05
C LEU A 108 3.59 4.42 7.91
N ASP A 109 3.84 3.71 6.81
CA ASP A 109 4.54 4.22 5.62
C ASP A 109 3.69 5.27 4.88
N VAL A 110 2.36 5.08 4.81
CA VAL A 110 1.41 6.08 4.27
C VAL A 110 1.28 7.29 5.20
N GLN A 111 1.18 7.08 6.52
CA GLN A 111 1.20 8.17 7.51
C GLN A 111 2.52 8.95 7.47
N ARG A 112 3.65 8.26 7.30
CA ARG A 112 4.97 8.85 7.10
C ARG A 112 5.04 9.64 5.80
N SER A 113 4.61 9.07 4.68
CA SER A 113 4.62 9.77 3.37
C SER A 113 3.74 11.02 3.40
N ASN A 114 2.54 10.93 3.99
CA ASN A 114 1.66 12.09 4.18
C ASN A 114 2.25 13.12 5.15
N SER A 115 2.86 12.70 6.26
CA SER A 115 3.49 13.62 7.21
C SER A 115 4.79 14.24 6.69
N GLU A 116 5.60 13.56 5.87
CA GLU A 116 6.74 14.19 5.18
C GLU A 116 6.28 15.13 4.05
N MET A 117 5.09 14.92 3.48
CA MET A 117 4.48 15.80 2.48
C MET A 117 3.83 17.06 3.10
N PHE A 118 3.21 16.97 4.28
CA PHE A 118 2.59 18.12 4.98
C PHE A 118 3.49 18.78 6.04
N SER A 119 4.45 18.05 6.60
CA SER A 119 5.52 18.54 7.47
C SER A 119 6.87 18.46 6.75
N MET A 120 6.96 19.12 5.59
CA MET A 120 8.22 19.67 5.12
C MET A 120 8.70 20.77 6.09
N LYS A 121 9.19 20.37 7.27
CA LYS A 121 10.16 21.20 8.00
C LYS A 121 11.28 21.53 7.02
N PRO A 122 11.66 22.80 6.84
CA PRO A 122 12.76 23.12 5.94
C PRO A 122 13.99 22.33 6.37
N MET A 123 14.68 21.70 5.42
CA MET A 123 16.06 21.29 5.65
C MET A 123 16.84 22.59 5.77
N HIS A 124 17.13 23.00 7.00
CA HIS A 124 17.81 24.26 7.31
C HIS A 124 19.29 24.19 6.95
N ALA A 125 19.58 24.12 5.66
CA ALA A 125 20.68 24.90 5.13
C ALA A 125 20.34 26.36 5.42
N HIS A 126 21.06 26.96 6.37
CA HIS A 126 20.80 28.33 6.82
C HIS A 126 21.32 29.34 5.78
N GLY A 127 20.60 29.48 4.67
CA GLY A 127 20.89 30.44 3.61
C GLY A 127 20.57 29.94 2.20
N GLU A 128 20.60 30.88 1.27
CA GLU A 128 20.58 30.62 -0.17
C GLU A 128 21.79 29.78 -0.58
N HIS A 129 21.58 28.76 -1.41
CA HIS A 129 22.65 27.89 -1.88
C HIS A 129 22.28 27.18 -3.19
N TRP A 130 23.27 27.01 -4.06
CA TRP A 130 23.17 26.13 -5.23
C TRP A 130 23.96 24.84 -4.96
N LEU A 131 23.35 23.68 -5.20
CA LEU A 131 24.00 22.39 -4.92
C LEU A 131 25.19 22.10 -5.86
N GLY A 132 25.14 22.64 -7.08
CA GLY A 132 26.11 22.47 -8.16
C GLY A 132 25.73 21.34 -9.12
N LEU A 133 25.76 21.63 -10.43
CA LEU A 133 25.23 20.76 -11.49
C LEU A 133 25.83 19.34 -11.47
N ARG A 134 27.15 19.20 -11.33
CA ARG A 134 27.83 17.88 -11.19
C ARG A 134 27.24 17.01 -10.06
N LYS A 135 26.83 17.60 -8.94
CA LYS A 135 26.19 16.87 -7.83
C LYS A 135 24.74 16.54 -8.14
N ILE A 136 24.00 17.48 -8.74
CA ILE A 136 22.60 17.26 -9.16
C ILE A 136 22.53 16.10 -10.18
N HIS A 137 23.37 16.15 -11.22
CA HIS A 137 23.54 15.08 -12.21
C HIS A 137 23.85 13.73 -11.54
N SER A 138 24.84 13.67 -10.65
CA SER A 138 25.20 12.45 -9.90
C SER A 138 24.04 11.88 -9.06
N ILE A 139 23.15 12.75 -8.55
CA ILE A 139 21.93 12.32 -7.85
C ILE A 139 20.89 11.76 -8.82
N VAL A 140 20.59 12.46 -9.93
CA VAL A 140 19.46 12.09 -10.81
C VAL A 140 19.78 10.99 -11.83
N SER A 141 21.04 10.82 -12.23
CA SER A 141 21.47 9.81 -13.21
C SER A 141 21.68 8.41 -12.62
N GLN A 142 21.06 8.11 -11.46
CA GLN A 142 21.11 6.79 -10.84
C GLN A 142 20.31 5.75 -11.65
N LYS A 143 20.96 4.65 -12.03
CA LYS A 143 20.35 3.58 -12.84
C LYS A 143 19.09 3.01 -12.18
N ASN A 144 18.15 2.59 -13.03
CA ASN A 144 16.86 1.99 -12.66
C ASN A 144 16.04 2.84 -11.66
N THR A 145 16.27 4.15 -11.65
CA THR A 145 15.60 5.10 -10.75
C THR A 145 15.07 6.26 -11.57
N ARG A 146 13.90 6.78 -11.18
CA ARG A 146 13.32 8.01 -11.74
C ARG A 146 13.21 9.03 -10.63
N PHE A 147 13.39 10.31 -10.94
CA PHE A 147 13.27 11.39 -9.97
C PHE A 147 12.12 12.33 -10.32
N LYS A 148 11.64 13.05 -9.30
CA LYS A 148 10.64 14.10 -9.39
C LYS A 148 11.27 15.40 -8.92
N LEU A 149 11.21 16.43 -9.76
CA LEU A 149 11.51 17.81 -9.34
C LEU A 149 10.25 18.38 -8.68
N HIS A 150 10.43 19.03 -7.54
CA HIS A 150 9.38 19.81 -6.87
C HIS A 150 9.93 21.18 -6.52
N ILE A 151 9.21 22.22 -6.90
CA ILE A 151 9.56 23.62 -6.68
C ILE A 151 8.44 24.23 -5.86
N SER A 152 8.76 24.66 -4.64
CA SER A 152 7.83 25.36 -3.74
C SER A 152 8.11 26.86 -3.80
N PHE A 153 7.06 27.68 -3.90
CA PHE A 153 7.14 29.14 -3.95
C PHE A 153 6.37 29.78 -2.79
N VAL A 154 6.87 30.89 -2.27
CA VAL A 154 6.16 31.80 -1.36
C VAL A 154 6.21 33.22 -1.94
N SER A 155 5.10 33.93 -1.96
CA SER A 155 5.00 35.31 -2.45
C SER A 155 5.25 36.35 -1.36
N GLN A 156 5.38 37.63 -1.75
CA GLN A 156 5.51 38.72 -0.75
C GLN A 156 4.30 38.84 0.19
N ASP A 157 3.10 38.45 -0.24
CA ASP A 157 1.87 38.36 0.56
C ASP A 157 1.65 36.96 1.20
N ASP A 158 2.72 36.17 1.34
CA ASP A 158 2.75 34.84 1.99
C ASP A 158 1.78 33.80 1.40
N SER A 159 1.30 34.01 0.17
CA SER A 159 0.61 32.98 -0.60
C SER A 159 1.62 31.94 -1.11
N MET A 160 1.17 30.69 -1.21
CA MET A 160 2.02 29.56 -1.60
C MET A 160 1.56 28.93 -2.90
N ALA A 161 2.51 28.57 -3.75
CA ALA A 161 2.27 27.78 -4.95
C ALA A 161 3.36 26.74 -5.15
N PHE A 162 3.15 25.81 -6.08
CA PHE A 162 4.19 24.87 -6.47
C PHE A 162 4.15 24.54 -7.96
N ALA A 163 5.31 24.15 -8.48
CA ALA A 163 5.49 23.48 -9.76
C ALA A 163 6.18 22.14 -9.52
N SER A 164 5.90 21.12 -10.34
CA SER A 164 6.48 19.81 -10.13
C SER A 164 6.46 18.96 -11.39
N TYR A 165 7.53 18.21 -11.61
CA TYR A 165 7.77 17.45 -12.84
C TYR A 165 8.14 16.03 -12.47
N ASP A 166 7.40 15.03 -12.97
CA ASP A 166 7.92 13.66 -12.95
C ASP A 166 9.10 13.50 -13.91
N ASN A 167 9.81 12.38 -13.85
CA ASN A 167 10.93 12.07 -14.76
C ASN A 167 12.00 13.17 -14.90
N PHE A 168 12.34 13.87 -13.81
CA PHE A 168 13.42 14.85 -13.81
C PHE A 168 14.79 14.16 -13.92
N TRP A 169 15.60 14.57 -14.88
CA TRP A 169 17.01 14.23 -15.00
C TRP A 169 17.78 15.38 -15.69
N LEU A 170 19.12 15.33 -15.64
CA LEU A 170 20.02 16.19 -16.38
C LEU A 170 20.92 15.32 -17.26
N GLU A 171 21.31 15.82 -18.42
CA GLU A 171 22.45 15.27 -19.17
C GLU A 171 23.79 15.53 -18.45
N ASP A 172 24.88 15.00 -19.01
CA ASP A 172 26.23 15.21 -18.47
C ASP A 172 26.90 16.53 -18.94
N GLU A 173 28.16 16.72 -18.54
CA GLU A 173 28.93 17.93 -18.81
C GLU A 173 29.26 18.14 -20.30
N SER A 174 29.32 17.06 -21.11
CA SER A 174 29.49 17.14 -22.57
C SER A 174 28.24 17.66 -23.31
N LYS A 175 27.13 17.80 -22.57
CA LYS A 175 25.84 18.35 -22.98
C LYS A 175 25.44 19.55 -22.12
N PHE A 176 26.40 20.18 -21.46
CA PHE A 176 26.18 21.37 -20.62
C PHE A 176 25.07 21.18 -19.56
N PHE A 177 24.92 19.96 -19.03
CA PHE A 177 23.89 19.61 -18.05
C PHE A 177 22.45 19.95 -18.46
N ALA A 178 22.11 19.73 -19.74
CA ALA A 178 20.77 20.00 -20.27
C ALA A 178 19.65 19.38 -19.43
N ILE A 179 18.58 20.14 -19.19
CA ILE A 179 17.49 19.74 -18.30
C ILE A 179 16.43 18.93 -19.02
N HIS A 180 15.91 17.89 -18.37
CA HIS A 180 14.80 17.12 -18.91
C HIS A 180 13.67 16.99 -17.88
N LEU A 181 12.46 17.35 -18.30
CA LEU A 181 11.27 17.44 -17.47
C LEU A 181 10.17 16.52 -17.99
N GLY A 182 9.67 15.62 -17.16
CA GLY A 182 8.47 14.87 -17.46
C GLY A 182 7.20 15.69 -17.24
N ARG A 183 6.12 14.99 -16.87
CA ARG A 183 4.77 15.57 -16.79
C ARG A 183 4.68 16.57 -15.64
N TYR A 184 4.14 17.74 -15.96
CA TYR A 184 3.84 18.79 -14.99
C TYR A 184 2.65 18.43 -14.08
N ALA A 185 2.75 18.86 -12.81
CA ALA A 185 1.63 19.02 -11.90
C ALA A 185 1.95 20.12 -10.88
N GLY A 186 1.10 21.14 -10.77
CA GLY A 186 1.31 22.29 -9.90
C GLY A 186 0.18 23.32 -9.93
N SER A 187 0.30 24.33 -9.07
CA SER A 187 -0.58 25.50 -8.99
C SER A 187 0.06 26.79 -9.52
N ALA A 188 1.37 26.77 -9.80
CA ALA A 188 2.14 27.91 -10.30
C ALA A 188 2.12 28.06 -11.84
N GLY A 189 1.43 27.18 -12.57
CA GLY A 189 1.62 27.00 -14.01
C GLY A 189 3.00 26.40 -14.39
N ASP A 190 3.19 26.07 -15.67
CA ASP A 190 4.39 25.41 -16.20
C ASP A 190 5.34 26.40 -16.88
N ALA A 191 5.98 27.29 -16.12
CA ALA A 191 6.83 28.33 -16.68
C ALA A 191 8.12 27.79 -17.35
N PHE A 192 8.57 26.57 -17.04
CA PHE A 192 9.65 25.95 -17.82
C PHE A 192 9.23 25.65 -19.27
N ARG A 193 7.94 25.42 -19.56
CA ARG A 193 7.46 25.23 -20.93
C ARG A 193 7.03 26.54 -21.61
N GLY A 194 6.93 27.62 -20.85
CA GLY A 194 6.54 28.94 -21.33
C GLY A 194 5.11 28.98 -21.90
N TYR A 195 4.87 29.97 -22.75
CA TYR A 195 3.60 30.11 -23.49
C TYR A 195 3.72 29.69 -24.95
N GLU A 196 4.91 29.85 -25.54
CA GLU A 196 5.24 29.56 -26.95
C GLU A 196 6.41 28.56 -27.03
N GLN A 197 6.55 27.86 -28.16
CA GLN A 197 7.54 26.77 -28.28
C GLN A 197 9.00 27.25 -28.11
N GLU A 198 9.30 28.46 -28.54
CA GLU A 198 10.61 29.11 -28.45
C GLU A 198 11.03 29.42 -27.01
N GLN A 199 10.05 29.51 -26.09
CA GLN A 199 10.25 29.79 -24.66
C GLN A 199 10.43 28.50 -23.84
N ASN A 200 10.35 27.32 -24.46
CA ASN A 200 10.39 26.04 -23.76
C ASN A 200 11.82 25.69 -23.34
N GLN A 201 12.07 25.75 -22.04
CA GLN A 201 13.34 25.47 -21.37
C GLN A 201 13.54 23.97 -21.08
N ASP A 202 12.54 23.11 -21.34
CA ASP A 202 12.72 21.65 -21.35
C ASP A 202 13.67 21.25 -22.50
N THR A 203 14.60 20.34 -22.27
CA THR A 203 15.76 19.99 -23.11
C THR A 203 16.84 21.08 -23.27
N ALA A 204 16.68 22.26 -22.67
CA ALA A 204 17.66 23.34 -22.82
C ALA A 204 18.98 23.04 -22.07
N PRO A 205 20.16 23.35 -22.66
CA PRO A 205 21.44 23.33 -21.97
C PRO A 205 21.52 24.38 -20.85
N PHE A 206 22.39 24.18 -19.87
CA PHE A 206 22.68 25.23 -18.89
C PHE A 206 23.61 26.28 -19.51
N SER A 207 23.31 27.55 -19.25
CA SER A 207 24.06 28.70 -19.76
C SER A 207 24.51 29.61 -18.62
N THR A 208 25.65 30.27 -18.80
CA THR A 208 26.27 31.23 -17.88
C THR A 208 26.95 32.36 -18.68
N LEU A 209 27.34 33.46 -18.03
CA LEU A 209 28.05 34.58 -18.66
C LEU A 209 29.29 34.14 -19.47
N ASP A 210 29.99 33.09 -19.03
CA ASP A 210 31.18 32.54 -19.65
C ASP A 210 30.92 31.38 -20.63
N VAL A 211 29.71 30.82 -20.65
CA VAL A 211 29.30 29.70 -21.51
C VAL A 211 27.85 29.91 -21.97
N ASP A 212 27.69 30.60 -23.10
CA ASP A 212 26.38 30.83 -23.69
C ASP A 212 25.89 29.62 -24.51
N ASN A 213 24.72 29.10 -24.16
CA ASN A 213 23.98 28.10 -24.93
C ASN A 213 22.48 28.45 -25.04
N ASP A 214 22.08 29.71 -24.84
CA ASP A 214 20.69 30.09 -24.53
C ASP A 214 19.73 30.20 -25.72
N GLY A 215 20.24 30.02 -26.95
CA GLY A 215 19.47 30.08 -28.20
C GLY A 215 19.32 31.46 -28.84
N CYS A 216 19.82 32.54 -28.22
CA CYS A 216 19.73 33.92 -28.74
C CYS A 216 20.85 34.25 -29.74
N ILE A 217 21.00 33.45 -30.80
CA ILE A 217 22.12 33.59 -31.77
C ILE A 217 21.66 34.26 -33.08
N PRO A 218 22.14 35.46 -33.46
CA PRO A 218 23.01 36.38 -32.69
C PRO A 218 22.24 37.27 -31.70
N PHE A 219 20.91 37.27 -31.75
CA PHE A 219 20.03 37.82 -30.72
C PHE A 219 18.66 37.14 -30.79
N CYS A 220 17.90 37.19 -29.68
CA CYS A 220 16.48 36.86 -29.61
C CYS A 220 15.66 38.11 -29.27
N THR A 221 14.31 38.01 -29.31
CA THR A 221 13.43 39.06 -28.78
C THR A 221 12.82 38.63 -27.46
N PHE A 222 13.26 39.20 -26.35
CA PHE A 222 12.71 38.93 -25.02
C PHE A 222 12.07 40.21 -24.43
N ASP A 223 10.81 40.10 -24.00
CA ASP A 223 9.98 41.19 -23.46
C ASP A 223 10.08 42.53 -24.23
N GLY A 224 10.07 42.42 -25.57
CA GLY A 224 10.11 43.56 -26.49
C GLY A 224 11.49 44.18 -26.74
N LYS A 225 12.56 43.56 -26.23
CA LYS A 225 13.96 43.99 -26.42
C LYS A 225 14.73 42.94 -27.21
N ALA A 226 15.72 43.38 -28.00
CA ALA A 226 16.75 42.47 -28.49
C ALA A 226 17.66 42.07 -27.32
N VAL A 227 17.98 40.79 -27.20
CA VAL A 227 18.88 40.23 -26.19
C VAL A 227 19.91 39.36 -26.90
N GLU A 228 21.20 39.65 -26.69
CA GLU A 228 22.33 38.89 -27.24
C GLU A 228 22.75 37.74 -26.30
N SER A 229 22.65 37.93 -24.97
CA SER A 229 22.78 36.87 -23.97
C SER A 229 21.80 37.05 -22.81
N CYS A 230 21.02 36.02 -22.53
CA CYS A 230 20.10 35.92 -21.42
C CYS A 230 20.79 35.84 -20.06
N SER A 231 22.04 35.32 -19.99
CA SER A 231 22.77 35.34 -18.72
C SER A 231 23.14 36.77 -18.34
N GLU A 232 23.66 37.58 -19.27
CA GLU A 232 23.94 39.00 -19.03
C GLU A 232 22.66 39.80 -18.75
N GLN A 233 21.62 39.63 -19.57
CA GLN A 233 20.29 40.25 -19.37
C GLN A 233 19.65 39.85 -18.03
N HIS A 234 19.98 38.68 -17.49
CA HIS A 234 19.63 38.26 -16.13
C HIS A 234 20.82 38.36 -15.15
N ASN A 235 21.60 39.43 -15.23
CA ASN A 235 22.63 39.83 -14.25
C ASN A 235 23.64 38.71 -13.93
N ASN A 236 24.14 38.07 -14.97
CA ASN A 236 25.16 37.01 -14.96
C ASN A 236 24.71 35.74 -14.22
N THR A 237 23.39 35.52 -14.10
CA THR A 237 22.86 34.31 -13.46
C THR A 237 22.94 33.12 -14.40
N GLY A 238 23.28 31.95 -13.84
CA GLY A 238 23.32 30.69 -14.58
C GLY A 238 21.98 29.98 -14.54
N TRP A 239 21.44 29.58 -15.70
CA TRP A 239 20.16 28.88 -15.79
C TRP A 239 20.03 28.08 -17.09
N TRP A 240 19.00 27.23 -17.17
CA TRP A 240 18.56 26.59 -18.41
C TRP A 240 17.70 27.57 -19.23
N PHE A 241 18.35 28.52 -19.89
CA PHE A 241 17.69 29.48 -20.77
C PHE A 241 17.39 28.87 -22.15
N ASN A 242 16.24 29.22 -22.73
CA ASN A 242 15.96 29.05 -24.16
C ASN A 242 15.15 30.27 -24.62
N GLN A 243 15.77 31.16 -25.41
CA GLN A 243 15.31 32.54 -25.66
C GLN A 243 14.86 33.24 -24.36
N CYS A 244 15.71 33.09 -23.34
CA CYS A 244 15.51 33.39 -21.92
C CYS A 244 14.40 32.55 -21.23
N GLY A 245 13.29 32.30 -21.92
CA GLY A 245 12.20 31.43 -21.45
C GLY A 245 11.19 32.19 -20.58
N ARG A 246 10.63 31.52 -19.56
CA ARG A 246 9.62 32.10 -18.65
C ARG A 246 9.85 31.79 -17.17
N ALA A 247 10.96 31.13 -16.84
CA ALA A 247 11.43 30.92 -15.48
C ALA A 247 12.93 31.23 -15.36
N ASN A 248 13.32 31.92 -14.27
CA ASN A 248 14.67 31.91 -13.74
C ASN A 248 14.59 32.00 -12.22
N LEU A 249 15.09 30.97 -11.53
CA LEU A 249 15.04 30.87 -10.06
C LEU A 249 16.38 31.17 -9.37
N ASN A 250 17.41 31.51 -10.14
CA ASN A 250 18.74 31.89 -9.65
C ASN A 250 18.95 33.42 -9.64
N GLY A 251 17.89 34.21 -9.88
CA GLY A 251 17.89 35.68 -9.70
C GLY A 251 18.01 36.12 -8.25
N SER A 252 18.24 37.42 -8.03
CA SER A 252 18.26 38.00 -6.67
C SER A 252 16.83 38.16 -6.12
N PRO A 253 16.57 37.93 -4.82
CA PRO A 253 15.27 38.20 -4.22
C PRO A 253 14.89 39.69 -4.20
N LEU A 254 15.85 40.58 -3.88
CA LEU A 254 15.67 42.03 -3.74
C LEU A 254 16.99 42.80 -3.86
N GLU A 255 16.95 43.99 -4.47
CA GLU A 255 17.54 45.24 -3.94
C GLU A 255 16.89 46.45 -4.66
N GLN A 256 17.06 47.64 -4.09
CA GLN A 256 16.08 48.74 -4.02
C GLN A 256 15.63 49.49 -5.31
N ASP A 257 16.12 49.17 -6.52
CA ASP A 257 15.77 49.90 -7.75
C ASP A 257 14.76 49.14 -8.65
N ARG A 258 13.61 49.77 -8.90
CA ARG A 258 12.47 49.19 -9.64
C ARG A 258 12.63 49.16 -11.17
N SER A 259 13.77 49.58 -11.71
CA SER A 259 13.89 49.87 -13.16
C SER A 259 14.55 48.78 -14.01
N THR A 260 15.46 47.96 -13.47
CA THR A 260 16.41 47.20 -14.31
C THR A 260 16.89 45.83 -13.81
N GLN A 261 16.68 45.43 -12.55
CA GLN A 261 17.28 44.18 -12.03
C GLN A 261 16.40 42.93 -12.21
N PRO A 262 17.00 41.75 -12.50
CA PRO A 262 16.29 40.49 -12.71
C PRO A 262 15.90 39.83 -11.38
N GLN A 263 14.60 39.86 -11.07
CA GLN A 263 14.04 39.15 -9.94
C GLN A 263 13.90 37.64 -10.24
N ILE A 264 13.91 36.82 -9.18
CA ILE A 264 13.39 35.44 -9.21
C ILE A 264 11.98 35.46 -9.82
N HIS A 265 11.78 34.79 -10.96
CA HIS A 265 10.51 34.85 -11.70
C HIS A 265 10.03 33.47 -12.18
N TRP A 266 8.71 33.38 -12.37
CA TRP A 266 7.98 32.21 -12.83
C TRP A 266 6.68 32.69 -13.47
N ASP A 267 6.74 33.13 -14.73
CA ASP A 267 5.74 34.04 -15.32
C ASP A 267 4.32 33.47 -15.42
N THR A 268 4.17 32.15 -15.31
CA THR A 268 2.85 31.49 -15.29
C THR A 268 2.15 31.58 -13.93
N TRP A 269 2.85 31.95 -12.85
CA TRP A 269 2.24 32.17 -11.54
C TRP A 269 1.72 33.61 -11.46
N THR A 270 0.45 33.78 -11.84
CA THR A 270 -0.19 35.11 -11.87
C THR A 270 -1.33 35.23 -10.86
N LYS A 271 -1.60 36.47 -10.43
CA LYS A 271 -2.73 36.87 -9.60
C LYS A 271 -3.45 38.00 -10.35
N ASN A 272 -4.69 37.76 -10.75
CA ASN A 272 -5.47 38.65 -11.62
C ASN A 272 -4.75 39.03 -12.94
N GLY A 273 -3.98 38.09 -13.52
CA GLY A 273 -3.22 38.30 -14.76
C GLY A 273 -1.87 39.02 -14.60
N VAL A 274 -1.48 39.41 -13.38
CA VAL A 274 -0.16 40.00 -13.08
C VAL A 274 0.75 38.93 -12.45
N PRO A 275 2.01 38.77 -12.89
CA PRO A 275 2.97 37.86 -12.25
C PRO A 275 3.14 38.11 -10.74
N VAL A 276 3.26 37.05 -9.97
CA VAL A 276 3.38 37.11 -8.51
C VAL A 276 4.83 37.35 -8.10
N SER A 277 5.09 38.40 -7.31
CA SER A 277 6.43 38.69 -6.79
C SER A 277 6.85 37.64 -5.75
N ILE A 278 7.89 36.89 -6.08
CA ILE A 278 8.40 35.77 -5.29
C ILE A 278 9.26 36.29 -4.12
N LYS A 279 8.95 35.83 -2.91
CA LYS A 279 9.65 36.14 -1.65
C LYS A 279 10.66 35.06 -1.30
N SER A 280 10.35 33.80 -1.58
CA SER A 280 11.30 32.69 -1.51
C SER A 280 10.88 31.54 -2.42
N VAL A 281 11.87 30.72 -2.79
CA VAL A 281 11.70 29.53 -3.63
C VAL A 281 12.54 28.38 -3.07
N THR A 282 12.17 27.14 -3.31
CA THR A 282 13.02 25.99 -3.01
C THR A 282 12.80 24.85 -4.00
N MET A 283 13.86 24.46 -4.72
CA MET A 283 13.88 23.28 -5.57
C MET A 283 14.29 22.04 -4.76
N LYS A 284 13.54 20.95 -4.87
CA LYS A 284 13.77 19.69 -4.15
C LYS A 284 13.64 18.51 -5.11
N ILE A 285 14.53 17.53 -4.95
CA ILE A 285 14.58 16.32 -5.79
C ILE A 285 14.11 15.13 -4.94
N ARG A 286 13.11 14.39 -5.43
CA ARG A 286 12.55 13.21 -4.76
C ARG A 286 12.70 11.97 -5.65
N ARG A 287 13.07 10.83 -5.06
CA ARG A 287 12.98 9.52 -5.75
C ARG A 287 11.52 9.17 -6.04
N ILE A 288 11.23 8.77 -7.27
CA ILE A 288 9.98 8.09 -7.62
C ILE A 288 10.25 6.59 -7.48
N GLU A 289 9.58 5.95 -6.53
CA GLU A 289 9.61 4.50 -6.44
C GLU A 289 8.80 3.91 -7.59
N GLY A 290 9.37 2.89 -8.26
CA GLY A 290 8.65 2.16 -9.28
C GLY A 290 7.55 1.33 -8.64
N SER A 291 6.29 1.59 -9.00
CA SER A 291 5.22 0.62 -8.81
C SER A 291 5.65 -0.69 -9.47
N ASN A 292 5.83 -1.75 -8.68
CA ASN A 292 6.32 -3.04 -9.19
C ASN A 292 5.37 -3.58 -10.25
N LEU A 293 5.76 -3.45 -11.52
CA LEU A 293 5.17 -4.16 -12.64
C LEU A 293 5.56 -5.64 -12.49
N LYS A 294 4.64 -6.40 -11.91
CA LYS A 294 4.63 -7.87 -11.92
C LYS A 294 3.97 -8.37 -13.21
#